data_AF-A0A6J4PZ17-F1
#
_entry.id   AF-A0A6J4PZ17-F1
#
_cell.length_a   1.000
_cell.length_b   1.000
_cell.length_c   1.000
_cell.angle_alpha   90.00
_cell.angle_beta   90.00
_cell.angle_gamma   90.00
#
_symmetry.space_group_name_H-M   'P 1'
#
loop_
_entity.id
_entity.type
_entity.pdbx_description
1 polymer ?
#
loop_
_entity_poly.entity_id
_entity_poly.type
_entity_poly.pdbx_seq_one_letter_code
_entity_poly.pdbx_strand_id
1 'polypeptide(L)' 'MENIQKENQCQHPGCKCARPSTGDYCSETCANAQKGGMETGCRCGHPECGE' A
#
# COMPACT_ATOMS: atom_id res chain seq x y z
N MET A 1 -0.75 4.85 25.57
CA MET A 1 -0.64 5.81 24.46
C MET A 1 -0.36 4.99 23.23
N GLU A 2 -1.44 4.64 22.53
CA GLU A 2 -1.47 3.70 21.41
C GLU A 2 -0.52 4.08 20.26
N ASN A 3 0.43 3.19 19.97
CA ASN A 3 1.31 3.26 18.81
C ASN A 3 0.69 2.59 17.56
N ILE A 4 -0.61 2.76 17.32
CA ILE A 4 -1.36 2.03 16.28
C ILE A 4 -1.64 2.93 15.07
N GLN A 5 -0.65 3.67 14.57
CA GLN A 5 -0.86 4.58 13.42
C GLN A 5 0.03 4.31 12.22
N LYS A 6 0.89 3.28 12.26
CA LYS A 6 1.76 2.91 11.12
C LYS A 6 1.47 1.54 10.52
N GLU A 7 0.63 0.75 11.19
CA GLU A 7 0.32 -0.63 10.81
C GLU A 7 -1.00 -0.77 10.05
N ASN A 8 -1.59 0.32 9.56
CA ASN A 8 -2.78 0.27 8.70
C ASN A 8 -2.54 0.87 7.32
N GLN A 9 -1.29 1.12 6.94
CA GLN A 9 -0.94 1.65 5.62
C GLN A 9 -0.32 0.57 4.74
N CYS A 10 -0.59 0.66 3.44
CA CYS A 10 0.02 -0.18 2.43
C CYS A 10 1.55 -0.07 2.51
N GLN A 11 2.24 -1.22 2.53
CA GLN A 11 3.70 -1.24 2.60
C GLN A 11 4.40 -0.80 1.30
N HIS A 12 3.64 -0.53 0.23
CA HIS A 12 4.20 -0.02 -1.02
C HIS A 12 4.70 1.43 -0.84
N PRO A 13 5.97 1.75 -1.13
CA PRO A 13 6.59 3.03 -0.80
C PRO A 13 5.96 4.25 -1.50
N GLY A 14 5.29 4.03 -2.63
CA GLY A 14 4.53 5.06 -3.35
C GLY A 14 3.03 5.05 -3.07
N CYS A 15 2.52 4.20 -2.17
CA CYS A 15 1.08 4.12 -1.90
C CYS A 15 0.70 4.69 -0.53
N LYS A 16 -0.32 5.55 -0.56
CA LYS A 16 -0.99 6.14 0.61
C LYS A 16 -2.24 5.38 1.06
N CYS A 17 -2.53 4.23 0.44
CA CYS A 17 -3.73 3.48 0.78
C CYS A 17 -3.69 2.91 2.19
N ALA A 18 -4.88 2.76 2.76
CA ALA A 18 -5.06 1.87 3.91
C ALA A 18 -4.84 0.41 3.48
N ARG A 19 -4.13 -0.38 4.31
CA ARG A 19 -4.05 -1.83 4.15
C ARG A 19 -5.25 -2.50 4.83
N PRO A 20 -5.71 -3.65 4.33
CA PRO A 20 -6.74 -4.45 5.00
C PRO A 20 -6.18 -5.08 6.29
N SER A 21 -7.04 -5.37 7.26
CA SER A 21 -6.63 -5.93 8.57
C SER A 21 -5.83 -7.24 8.50
N THR A 22 -5.86 -7.94 7.37
CA THR A 22 -5.22 -9.25 7.16
C THR A 22 -4.13 -9.25 6.09
N GLY A 23 -3.67 -8.09 5.60
CA GLY A 23 -2.64 -8.04 4.56
C GLY A 23 -1.75 -6.80 4.62
N ASP A 24 -0.51 -6.93 4.13
CA ASP A 24 0.49 -5.85 4.13
C ASP A 24 0.31 -4.79 3.04
N TYR A 25 -0.51 -5.11 2.04
CA TYR A 25 -0.73 -4.26 0.87
C TYR A 25 -2.22 -4.03 0.68
N CYS A 26 -2.58 -2.85 0.19
CA CYS A 26 -3.98 -2.52 -0.11
C CYS A 26 -4.54 -3.37 -1.27
N SER A 27 -3.69 -3.85 -2.17
CA SER A 27 -4.07 -4.72 -3.28
C SER A 27 -2.92 -5.61 -3.74
N GLU A 28 -3.25 -6.60 -4.56
CA GLU A 28 -2.27 -7.50 -5.16
C GLU A 28 -1.29 -6.77 -6.09
N THR A 29 -1.70 -5.65 -6.70
CA THR A 29 -0.83 -4.79 -7.51
C THR A 29 0.32 -4.23 -6.67
N CYS A 30 0.04 -3.72 -5.47
CA CYS A 30 1.06 -3.22 -4.56
C CYS A 30 1.98 -4.34 -4.05
N ALA A 31 1.42 -5.52 -3.78
CA ALA A 31 2.21 -6.69 -3.37
C ALA A 31 3.16 -7.17 -4.47
N ASN A 32 2.72 -7.12 -5.73
CA ASN A 32 3.53 -7.48 -6.90
C ASN A 32 4.57 -6.40 -7.23
N ALA A 33 4.22 -5.12 -7.14
CA ALA A 33 5.15 -4.00 -7.39
C ALA A 33 6.36 -4.03 -6.43
N GLN A 34 6.16 -4.44 -5.18
CA GLN A 34 7.27 -4.67 -4.24
C GLN A 34 8.23 -5.78 -4.72
N LYS A 35 7.67 -6.86 -5.29
CA LYS A 35 8.45 -8.02 -5.76
C LYS A 35 9.11 -7.79 -7.12
N GLY A 36 8.50 -6.97 -7.97
CA GLY A 36 8.92 -6.72 -9.36
C GLY A 36 10.01 -5.67 -9.55
N GLY A 37 10.40 -4.97 -8.48
CA GLY A 37 11.35 -3.86 -8.54
C GLY A 37 10.63 -2.51 -8.59
N MET A 38 11.08 -1.59 -7.74
CA MET A 38 10.51 -0.26 -7.44
C MET A 38 9.77 0.39 -8.61
N GLU A 39 8.46 0.12 -8.73
CA GLU A 39 7.58 0.97 -9.49
C GLU A 39 7.32 2.21 -8.65
N THR A 40 7.91 3.34 -9.05
CA THR A 40 7.73 4.64 -8.39
C THR A 40 6.27 5.09 -8.36
N GLY A 41 5.43 4.54 -9.26
CA GLY A 41 4.00 4.80 -9.31
C GLY A 41 3.18 3.67 -8.70
N CYS A 42 2.42 3.98 -7.65
CA CYS A 42 1.38 3.06 -7.20
C CYS A 42 0.20 3.09 -8.18
N ARG A 43 -0.18 1.93 -8.71
CA ARG A 43 -1.36 1.76 -9.57
C ARG A 43 -2.35 0.74 -8.98
N CYS A 44 -2.55 0.78 -7.66
CA CYS A 44 -3.46 -0.14 -6.99
C CYS A 44 -4.94 0.03 -7.37
N GLY A 45 -5.28 1.07 -8.14
CA GLY A 45 -6.64 1.32 -8.62
C GLY A 45 -7.57 1.93 -7.56
N HIS A 46 -7.04 2.28 -6.39
CA HIS A 46 -7.81 2.98 -5.37
C HIS A 46 -7.77 4.49 -5.58
N PRO A 47 -8.88 5.20 -5.34
CA PRO A 47 -8.95 6.65 -5.53
C PRO A 47 -7.93 7.41 -4.68
N GLU A 48 -7.53 6.84 -3.54
CA GLU A 48 -6.57 7.45 -2.61
C GLU A 48 -5.08 7.30 -3.03
N CYS A 49 -4.76 6.43 -4.00
CA CYS A 49 -3.38 6.21 -4.48
C CYS A 49 -3.11 6.76 -5.89
N GLY A 50 -4.13 7.34 -6.54
CA GLY A 50 -3.97 7.99 -7.84
C GLY A 50 -5.31 8.40 -8.45
N GLU A 51 -5.69 9.65 -8.19
CA GLU A 51 -6.04 10.54 -9.31
C GLU A 51 -4.76 11.25 -9.78
#